data_AF-A0A2C9LKJ7-F1
#
_entry.id   AF-A0A2C9LKJ7-F1
#
_cell.length_a   1.000
_cell.length_b   1.000
_cell.length_c   1.000
_cell.angle_alpha   90.00
_cell.angle_beta   90.00
_cell.angle_gamma   90.00
#
_symmetry.space_group_name_H-M   'P 1'
#
loop_
_entity.id
_entity.type
_entity.pdbx_description
1 polymer ?
#
loop_
_entity_poly.entity_id
_entity_poly.type
_entity_poly.pdbx_seq_one_letter_code
_entity_poly.pdbx_strand_id
1 'polypeptide(L)'
;MYCADVSIQVCFPQRALVGTSCGDGKICMNGHCVSDPYAPQLDENCAFGDRPDNSCYWYIREFIGYCYTSIDYQSCCDTCNNLSRPLKGCEYGDRIVDCTQDHCLSSKVDCCGTCNYGTPFTPTYSTRRSTPKRSTTVNPLVLFTSTKGCEPGDQDLRPELCTNFSVCLIQPAQCCHYCSLYYTSTTTSTTTTRPLIPSTSPKTKCEPGDLDLRPEQCLSPSVCKTQPLQCCNYCSFYFKTESITTPTIPFTTPTSPKECEPGDLDLRPELCTNTSVCQTKSSLCCHYCSLHYKSANTSTTQLTSPNGRKIL
;
A
#
# COMPACT_ATOMS: atom_id res chain seq x y z
N MET A 1 10.99 -5.91 18.58
CA MET A 1 9.57 -6.33 18.72
C MET A 1 9.53 -7.78 19.16
N TYR A 2 8.41 -8.24 19.71
CA TYR A 2 8.21 -9.66 20.00
C TYR A 2 6.96 -10.13 19.25
N CYS A 3 7.03 -11.30 18.63
CA CYS A 3 5.85 -11.98 18.11
C CYS A 3 5.35 -12.96 19.16
N ALA A 4 4.13 -12.78 19.64
CA ALA A 4 3.51 -13.71 20.58
C ALA A 4 2.90 -14.89 19.81
N ASP A 5 3.30 -16.11 20.15
CA ASP A 5 2.55 -17.31 19.82
C ASP A 5 1.62 -17.64 21.00
N VAL A 6 0.35 -17.28 20.81
CA VAL A 6 -0.70 -17.40 21.82
C VAL A 6 -0.98 -18.87 22.18
N SER A 7 -0.69 -19.80 21.27
CA SER A 7 -0.97 -21.23 21.45
C SER A 7 -0.04 -21.86 22.48
N ILE A 8 1.21 -21.40 22.53
CA ILE A 8 2.25 -21.91 23.43
C ILE A 8 2.65 -20.88 24.51
N GLN A 9 2.05 -19.70 24.51
CA GLN A 9 2.36 -18.58 25.43
C GLN A 9 3.84 -18.15 25.39
N VAL A 10 4.46 -18.18 24.20
CA VAL A 10 5.87 -17.80 24.01
C VAL A 10 5.98 -16.56 23.14
N CYS A 11 6.91 -15.69 23.48
CA CYS A 11 7.27 -14.50 22.70
C CYS A 11 8.60 -14.72 21.98
N PHE A 12 8.61 -14.57 20.65
CA PHE A 12 9.82 -14.66 19.84
C PHE A 12 10.37 -13.27 19.53
N PRO A 13 11.65 -12.99 19.83
CA PRO A 13 12.24 -11.70 19.52
C PRO A 13 12.39 -11.54 18.00
N GLN A 14 11.94 -10.40 17.49
CA GLN A 14 12.10 -9.98 16.10
C GLN A 14 12.68 -8.57 16.06
N ARG A 15 13.51 -8.28 15.05
CA ARG A 15 13.99 -6.91 14.82
C ARG A 15 12.88 -6.14 14.11
N ALA A 16 12.47 -5.03 14.71
CA ALA A 16 11.58 -4.09 14.02
C ALA A 16 12.37 -3.40 12.89
N LEU A 17 11.72 -3.20 11.75
CA LEU A 17 12.31 -2.47 10.63
C LEU A 17 12.35 -0.96 10.96
N VAL A 18 13.22 -0.23 10.26
CA VAL A 18 13.24 1.24 10.37
C VAL A 18 11.89 1.79 9.91
N GLY A 19 11.34 2.73 10.67
CA GLY A 19 10.02 3.31 10.42
C GLY A 19 8.85 2.54 11.05
N THR A 20 9.07 1.36 11.63
CA THR A 20 8.00 0.66 12.37
C THR A 20 7.55 1.49 13.56
N SER A 21 6.25 1.75 13.66
CA SER A 21 5.66 2.45 14.79
C SER A 21 5.92 1.71 16.10
N CYS A 22 6.30 2.45 17.14
CA CYS A 22 6.65 1.87 18.45
C CYS A 22 6.04 2.62 19.64
N GLY A 23 5.12 3.54 19.37
CA GLY A 23 4.37 4.32 20.35
C GLY A 23 3.74 5.54 19.69
N ASP A 24 2.95 6.29 20.44
CA ASP A 24 2.31 7.50 19.93
C ASP A 24 3.35 8.53 19.47
N GLY A 25 3.34 8.88 18.18
CA GLY A 25 4.31 9.80 17.59
C GLY A 25 5.75 9.28 17.65
N LYS A 26 5.96 7.96 17.68
CA LYS A 26 7.29 7.34 17.70
C LYS A 26 7.45 6.22 16.67
N ILE A 27 8.64 6.14 16.09
CA ILE A 27 9.05 5.09 15.16
C ILE A 27 10.40 4.47 15.58
N CYS A 28 10.65 3.27 15.09
CA CYS A 28 11.93 2.59 15.26
C CYS A 28 12.96 3.18 14.28
N MET A 29 14.07 3.72 14.80
CA MET A 29 15.24 4.12 14.01
C MET A 29 16.50 3.55 14.65
N ASN A 30 17.30 2.80 13.86
CA ASN A 30 18.53 2.16 14.31
C ASN A 30 18.37 1.31 15.60
N GLY A 31 17.23 0.64 15.75
CA GLY A 31 16.93 -0.19 16.93
C GLY A 31 16.41 0.56 18.16
N HIS A 32 16.24 1.88 18.08
CA HIS A 32 15.69 2.71 19.16
C HIS A 32 14.29 3.22 18.79
N CYS A 33 13.39 3.27 19.77
CA CYS A 33 12.09 3.92 19.62
C CYS A 33 12.24 5.42 19.88
N VAL A 34 12.12 6.23 18.85
CA VAL A 34 12.39 7.67 18.88
C VAL A 34 11.18 8.45 18.41
N SER A 35 10.99 9.64 18.97
CA SER A 35 9.93 10.56 18.53
C SER A 35 10.26 11.11 17.14
N ASP A 36 9.27 11.10 16.25
CA ASP A 36 9.41 11.60 14.89
C ASP A 36 8.15 12.40 14.51
N PRO A 37 8.28 13.59 13.90
CA PRO A 37 7.11 14.42 13.54
C PRO A 37 6.22 13.80 12.46
N TYR A 38 6.71 12.80 11.73
CA TYR A 38 5.98 12.02 10.72
C TYR A 38 5.52 10.66 11.24
N ALA A 39 5.86 10.29 12.47
CA ALA A 39 5.36 9.07 13.08
C ALA A 39 3.82 9.12 13.18
N PRO A 40 3.13 8.00 12.94
CA PRO A 40 1.70 7.94 13.13
C PRO A 40 1.36 8.16 14.60
N GLN A 41 0.24 8.84 14.82
CA GLN A 41 -0.34 8.93 16.14
C GLN A 41 -1.16 7.69 16.40
N LEU A 42 -0.78 6.98 17.45
CA LEU A 42 -1.34 5.70 17.80
C LEU A 42 -1.92 5.80 19.20
N ASP A 43 -3.03 5.13 19.42
CA ASP A 43 -3.45 4.79 20.77
C ASP A 43 -2.43 3.80 21.32
N GLU A 44 -1.79 4.13 22.44
CA GLU A 44 -0.78 3.26 23.07
C GLU A 44 -1.36 1.88 23.43
N ASN A 45 -2.67 1.81 23.67
CA ASN A 45 -3.38 0.55 23.93
C ASN A 45 -3.69 -0.24 22.65
N CYS A 46 -3.47 0.35 21.48
CA CYS A 46 -3.78 -0.23 20.17
C CYS A 46 -2.67 0.00 19.14
N ALA A 47 -1.40 -0.07 19.57
CA ALA A 47 -0.28 0.25 18.70
C ALA A 47 -0.14 -0.65 17.46
N PHE A 48 -0.71 -1.88 17.52
CA PHE A 48 -0.61 -2.88 16.46
C PHE A 48 -1.94 -3.14 15.74
N GLY A 49 -3.02 -2.48 16.14
CA GLY A 49 -4.35 -2.69 15.58
C GLY A 49 -4.98 -4.03 15.90
N ASP A 50 -5.88 -4.47 15.02
CA ASP A 50 -6.62 -5.73 15.16
C ASP A 50 -5.75 -6.97 14.90
N ARG A 51 -6.16 -8.11 15.46
CA ARG A 51 -5.61 -9.43 15.14
C ARG A 51 -5.75 -9.72 13.63
N PRO A 52 -4.74 -10.31 12.96
CA PRO A 52 -4.68 -10.41 11.50
C PRO A 52 -5.67 -11.37 10.84
N ASP A 53 -6.48 -12.13 11.59
CA ASP A 53 -7.37 -13.16 11.04
C ASP A 53 -8.75 -12.63 10.60
N ASN A 54 -8.94 -11.31 10.51
CA ASN A 54 -10.21 -10.63 10.17
C ASN A 54 -11.40 -11.03 11.06
N SER A 55 -11.18 -11.74 12.16
CA SER A 55 -12.24 -12.22 13.05
C SER A 55 -12.91 -11.06 13.80
N CYS A 56 -12.15 -9.99 14.07
CA CYS A 56 -12.60 -8.84 14.85
C CYS A 56 -13.87 -8.18 14.31
N TYR A 57 -13.97 -7.97 13.00
CA TYR A 57 -15.15 -7.34 12.41
C TYR A 57 -16.43 -8.16 12.68
N TRP A 58 -16.38 -9.48 12.47
CA TRP A 58 -17.54 -10.35 12.67
C TRP A 58 -17.87 -10.52 14.14
N TYR A 59 -16.83 -10.70 14.97
CA TYR A 59 -16.95 -10.93 16.39
C TYR A 59 -17.53 -9.72 17.13
N ILE A 60 -17.00 -8.52 16.89
CA ILE A 60 -17.51 -7.28 17.51
C ILE A 60 -18.87 -6.89 16.94
N ARG A 61 -19.19 -7.25 15.68
CA ARG A 61 -20.51 -7.00 15.09
C ARG A 61 -21.61 -7.86 15.71
N GLU A 62 -21.28 -9.07 16.18
CA GLU A 62 -22.23 -9.91 16.92
C GLU A 62 -22.67 -9.23 18.21
N PHE A 63 -21.71 -8.68 18.96
CA PHE A 63 -22.00 -7.88 20.13
C PHE A 63 -20.91 -6.83 20.41
N ILE A 64 -21.27 -5.56 20.20
CA ILE A 64 -20.33 -4.44 20.33
C ILE A 64 -19.81 -4.25 21.77
N GLY A 65 -20.56 -4.74 22.76
CA GLY A 65 -20.18 -4.68 24.17
C GLY A 65 -18.93 -5.49 24.51
N TYR A 66 -18.48 -6.40 23.63
CA TYR A 66 -17.18 -7.06 23.80
C TYR A 66 -16.02 -6.07 23.88
N CYS A 67 -16.13 -4.89 23.27
CA CYS A 67 -15.13 -3.83 23.38
C CYS A 67 -14.90 -3.30 24.81
N TYR A 68 -15.78 -3.60 25.77
CA TYR A 68 -15.54 -3.27 27.18
C TYR A 68 -14.68 -4.30 27.92
N THR A 69 -14.45 -5.49 27.36
CA THR A 69 -13.57 -6.49 27.97
C THR A 69 -12.13 -6.22 27.55
N SER A 70 -11.18 -6.39 28.48
CA SER A 70 -9.77 -6.13 28.18
C SER A 70 -9.19 -7.07 27.12
N ILE A 71 -9.70 -8.31 27.04
CA ILE A 71 -9.19 -9.35 26.15
C ILE A 71 -9.64 -9.09 24.71
N ASP A 72 -10.93 -8.83 24.53
CA ASP A 72 -11.50 -8.60 23.20
C ASP A 72 -11.07 -7.24 22.67
N TYR A 73 -11.01 -6.22 23.54
CA TYR A 73 -10.44 -4.93 23.17
C TYR A 73 -8.99 -5.07 22.71
N GLN A 74 -8.10 -5.73 23.47
CA GLN A 74 -6.70 -5.90 23.04
C GLN A 74 -6.56 -6.66 21.72
N SER A 75 -7.46 -7.60 21.44
CA SER A 75 -7.44 -8.38 20.20
C SER A 75 -8.01 -7.60 19.01
N CYS A 76 -8.93 -6.67 19.26
CA CYS A 76 -9.76 -6.01 18.25
C CYS A 76 -9.87 -4.50 18.46
N CYS A 77 -8.79 -3.87 18.93
CA CYS A 77 -8.81 -2.50 19.40
C CYS A 77 -9.07 -1.49 18.27
N ASP A 78 -8.60 -1.74 17.05
CA ASP A 78 -8.82 -0.85 15.90
C ASP A 78 -10.29 -0.89 15.49
N THR A 79 -10.88 -2.09 15.41
CA THR A 79 -12.32 -2.26 15.17
C THR A 79 -13.14 -1.57 16.27
N CYS A 80 -12.80 -1.78 17.55
CA CYS A 80 -13.48 -1.14 18.67
C CYS A 80 -13.37 0.39 18.61
N ASN A 81 -12.16 0.93 18.37
CA ASN A 81 -11.92 2.36 18.28
C ASN A 81 -12.70 3.01 17.13
N ASN A 82 -12.85 2.32 16.00
CA ASN A 82 -13.67 2.78 14.87
C ASN A 82 -15.17 2.82 15.17
N LEU A 83 -15.64 2.00 16.12
CA LEU A 83 -17.04 1.96 16.55
C LEU A 83 -17.33 2.86 17.76
N SER A 84 -16.27 3.42 18.37
CA SER A 84 -16.38 4.25 19.56
C SER A 84 -17.19 5.53 19.32
N ARG A 85 -17.91 5.94 20.36
CA ARG A 85 -18.76 7.14 20.40
C ARG A 85 -18.24 8.09 21.49
N PRO A 86 -18.47 9.41 21.35
CA PRO A 86 -18.05 10.41 22.33
C PRO A 86 -18.96 10.44 23.58
N LEU A 87 -19.25 9.27 24.17
CA LEU A 87 -20.04 9.12 25.39
C LEU A 87 -19.24 8.37 26.45
N LYS A 88 -18.87 9.06 27.52
CA LYS A 88 -17.97 8.51 28.54
C LYS A 88 -18.72 7.46 29.35
N GLY A 89 -18.13 6.27 29.47
CA GLY A 89 -18.75 5.09 30.06
C GLY A 89 -19.78 4.39 29.17
N CYS A 90 -20.01 4.90 27.96
CA CYS A 90 -20.89 4.31 26.95
C CYS A 90 -20.26 4.36 25.55
N GLU A 91 -18.93 4.22 25.49
CA GLU A 91 -18.14 4.43 24.28
C GLU A 91 -18.58 3.49 23.15
N TYR A 92 -19.00 2.27 23.50
CA TYR A 92 -19.35 1.23 22.53
C TYR A 92 -20.85 0.93 22.53
N GLY A 93 -21.67 1.68 23.26
CA GLY A 93 -23.09 1.36 23.47
C GLY A 93 -23.29 0.38 24.63
N ASP A 94 -24.30 -0.49 24.52
CA ASP A 94 -24.70 -1.42 25.57
C ASP A 94 -23.58 -2.42 25.93
N ARG A 95 -23.41 -2.65 27.23
CA ARG A 95 -22.41 -3.54 27.85
C ARG A 95 -22.90 -4.97 27.98
N ILE A 96 -24.22 -5.17 28.00
CA ILE A 96 -24.87 -6.48 28.06
C ILE A 96 -25.81 -6.66 26.87
N VAL A 97 -26.11 -7.91 26.53
CA VAL A 97 -27.09 -8.27 25.50
C VAL A 97 -28.52 -8.04 26.00
N ASP A 98 -29.47 -7.98 25.07
CA ASP A 98 -30.91 -7.91 25.36
C ASP A 98 -31.35 -6.71 26.21
N CYS A 99 -30.68 -5.57 26.04
CA CYS A 99 -31.12 -4.31 26.60
C CYS A 99 -32.47 -3.87 26.03
N THR A 100 -33.38 -3.45 26.91
CA THR A 100 -34.71 -2.93 26.59
C THR A 100 -34.94 -1.66 27.39
N GLN A 101 -36.01 -0.93 27.06
CA GLN A 101 -36.30 0.34 27.74
C GLN A 101 -36.56 0.18 29.25
N ASP A 102 -37.06 -0.98 29.69
CA ASP A 102 -37.33 -1.26 31.10
C ASP A 102 -36.04 -1.32 31.93
N HIS A 103 -34.94 -1.73 31.31
CA HIS A 103 -33.62 -1.75 31.96
C HIS A 103 -33.08 -0.36 32.28
N CYS A 104 -33.66 0.72 31.74
CA CYS A 104 -33.22 2.09 32.03
C CYS A 104 -33.48 2.55 33.47
N LEU A 105 -34.33 1.85 34.22
CA LEU A 105 -34.60 2.16 35.63
C LEU A 105 -33.56 1.55 36.57
N SER A 106 -33.12 0.32 36.30
CA SER A 106 -32.24 -0.45 37.18
C SER A 106 -30.81 -0.62 36.66
N SER A 107 -30.62 -0.64 35.34
CA SER A 107 -29.39 -1.08 34.66
C SER A 107 -28.95 -0.11 33.57
N LYS A 108 -29.26 1.18 33.72
CA LYS A 108 -28.92 2.22 32.72
C LYS A 108 -27.44 2.33 32.37
N VAL A 109 -26.55 1.92 33.27
CA VAL A 109 -25.09 1.93 33.02
C VAL A 109 -24.70 0.82 32.05
N ASP A 110 -25.30 -0.36 32.20
CA ASP A 110 -25.03 -1.50 31.34
C ASP A 110 -25.83 -1.42 30.03
N CYS A 111 -27.04 -0.86 30.06
CA CYS A 111 -27.88 -0.61 28.89
C CYS A 111 -27.77 0.84 28.39
N CYS A 112 -26.57 1.40 28.42
CA CYS A 112 -26.38 2.82 28.20
C CYS A 112 -26.65 3.26 26.75
N GLY A 113 -26.45 2.38 25.75
CA GLY A 113 -26.75 2.66 24.35
C GLY A 113 -28.26 2.68 24.10
N THR A 114 -28.99 1.71 24.65
CA THR A 114 -30.45 1.65 24.61
C THR A 114 -31.07 2.84 25.35
N CYS A 115 -30.54 3.15 26.54
CA CYS A 115 -31.07 4.22 27.39
C CYS A 115 -30.58 5.63 27.02
N ASN A 116 -29.68 5.75 26.03
CA ASN A 116 -28.92 6.98 25.75
C ASN A 116 -28.31 7.58 27.02
N TYR A 117 -27.85 6.73 27.95
CA TYR A 117 -27.25 7.13 29.20
C TYR A 117 -25.75 7.35 29.01
N GLY A 118 -25.23 8.46 29.52
CA GLY A 118 -23.82 8.78 29.42
C GLY A 118 -23.58 10.27 29.53
N THR A 119 -22.32 10.64 29.68
CA THR A 119 -21.91 12.05 29.60
C THR A 119 -21.22 12.26 28.26
N PRO A 120 -21.76 13.14 27.39
CA PRO A 120 -21.03 13.57 26.21
C PRO A 120 -19.68 14.10 26.66
N PHE A 121 -18.62 13.57 26.08
CA PHE A 121 -17.30 14.12 26.27
C PHE A 121 -16.78 14.52 24.90
N THR A 122 -16.14 15.68 24.84
CA THR A 122 -15.27 15.95 23.70
C THR A 122 -14.07 15.06 23.92
N PRO A 123 -13.84 14.02 23.10
CA PRO A 123 -12.67 13.20 23.28
C PRO A 123 -11.47 14.14 23.24
N THR A 124 -10.76 14.17 24.37
CA THR A 124 -9.40 14.70 24.43
C THR A 124 -8.52 13.69 23.74
N TYR A 125 -8.84 13.32 22.49
CA TYR A 125 -7.77 12.99 21.56
C TYR A 125 -6.91 14.24 21.63
N SER A 126 -5.79 14.14 22.37
CA SER A 126 -4.63 15.01 22.25
C SER A 126 -4.63 15.41 20.81
N THR A 127 -5.03 16.66 20.53
CA THR A 127 -5.39 17.17 19.19
C THR A 127 -4.59 16.37 18.25
N ARG A 128 -5.21 15.36 17.60
CA ARG A 128 -4.50 14.36 16.82
C ARG A 128 -3.63 15.21 15.95
N ARG A 129 -2.32 15.37 16.24
CA ARG A 129 -1.59 16.61 15.90
C ARG A 129 -1.73 16.59 14.42
N SER A 130 -2.64 17.43 13.94
CA SER A 130 -2.89 17.54 12.53
C SER A 130 -1.57 18.17 12.18
N THR A 131 -0.57 17.36 11.82
CA THR A 131 0.47 17.78 10.91
C THR A 131 -0.34 18.52 9.88
N PRO A 132 -0.25 19.86 9.86
CA PRO A 132 -1.32 20.70 9.36
C PRO A 132 -1.69 20.19 7.99
N LYS A 133 -2.84 19.51 7.89
CA LYS A 133 -3.42 19.16 6.61
C LYS A 133 -3.84 20.52 6.12
N ARG A 134 -2.94 21.16 5.35
CA ARG A 134 -3.04 22.52 4.86
C ARG A 134 -4.50 22.75 4.51
N SER A 135 -5.18 23.56 5.32
CA SER A 135 -6.60 23.83 5.15
C SER A 135 -6.74 24.57 3.82
N THR A 136 -7.20 23.86 2.80
CA THR A 136 -7.75 24.47 1.58
C THR A 136 -9.14 25.00 1.94
N THR A 137 -9.17 26.07 2.72
CA THR A 137 -10.34 26.94 2.77
C THR A 137 -10.39 27.66 1.43
N VAL A 138 -11.42 27.37 0.64
CA VAL A 138 -11.72 28.05 -0.61
C VAL A 138 -12.20 29.46 -0.26
N ASN A 139 -11.30 30.45 -0.32
CA ASN A 139 -11.57 31.87 -0.62
C ASN A 139 -10.22 32.59 -0.92
N PRO A 140 -10.25 33.72 -1.66
CA PRO A 140 -9.46 33.87 -2.87
C PRO A 140 -8.01 34.29 -2.64
N LEU A 141 -7.12 33.69 -3.43
CA LEU A 141 -5.80 34.17 -3.87
C LEU A 141 -4.96 34.93 -2.82
N VAL A 142 -4.40 34.22 -1.85
CA VAL A 142 -3.18 34.68 -1.16
C VAL A 142 -2.03 33.73 -1.51
N LEU A 143 -1.10 34.28 -2.29
CA LEU A 143 0.10 33.64 -2.79
C LEU A 143 1.07 33.35 -1.63
N PHE A 144 1.08 32.12 -1.12
CA PHE A 144 2.11 31.65 -0.20
C PHE A 144 3.42 31.40 -0.97
N THR A 145 4.30 32.40 -1.00
CA THR A 145 5.72 32.24 -1.30
C THR A 145 6.44 31.78 -0.04
N SER A 146 6.50 30.47 0.21
CA SER A 146 7.53 29.89 1.08
C SER A 146 8.50 29.11 0.21
N THR A 147 9.28 29.85 -0.57
CA THR A 147 10.44 29.39 -1.31
C THR A 147 11.65 29.44 -0.38
N LYS A 148 11.83 28.43 0.47
CA LYS A 148 13.20 28.03 0.82
C LYS A 148 13.47 26.76 0.03
N GLY A 149 14.12 26.92 -1.12
CA GLY A 149 14.72 25.80 -1.83
C GLY A 149 15.87 25.24 -1.01
N CYS A 150 16.26 23.99 -1.27
CA CYS A 150 17.44 23.38 -0.67
C CYS A 150 18.65 24.30 -0.82
N GLU A 151 19.34 24.59 0.28
CA GLU A 151 20.64 25.26 0.23
C GLU A 151 21.75 24.22 0.03
N PRO A 152 22.82 24.56 -0.72
CA PRO A 152 23.98 23.69 -0.85
C PRO A 152 24.55 23.31 0.52
N GLY A 153 24.49 22.03 0.88
CA GLY A 153 24.89 21.51 2.19
C GLY A 153 23.75 20.95 3.05
N ASP A 154 22.49 21.13 2.64
CA ASP A 154 21.34 20.53 3.33
C ASP A 154 21.33 18.99 3.19
N GLN A 155 21.08 18.29 4.30
CA GLN A 155 21.04 16.81 4.33
C GLN A 155 19.79 16.24 3.65
N ASP A 156 19.92 15.01 3.12
CA ASP A 156 18.79 14.24 2.61
C ASP A 156 17.87 13.81 3.76
N LEU A 157 16.60 14.22 3.71
CA LEU A 157 15.60 13.85 4.72
C LEU A 157 15.17 12.39 4.59
N ARG A 158 15.23 11.82 3.38
CA ARG A 158 14.91 10.41 3.09
C ARG A 158 15.92 9.77 2.13
N PRO A 159 17.15 9.49 2.57
CA PRO A 159 18.23 8.96 1.72
C PRO A 159 17.84 7.69 0.96
N GLU A 160 16.95 6.86 1.52
CA GLU A 160 16.46 5.63 0.92
C GLU A 160 15.63 5.83 -0.36
N LEU A 161 15.02 7.01 -0.52
CA LEU A 161 14.26 7.37 -1.73
C LEU A 161 15.16 8.04 -2.79
N CYS A 162 16.34 8.51 -2.41
CA CYS A 162 17.25 9.26 -3.26
C CYS A 162 18.09 8.34 -4.17
N THR A 163 17.42 7.48 -4.93
CA THR A 163 18.04 6.51 -5.86
C THR A 163 17.68 6.77 -7.32
N ASN A 164 16.69 7.63 -7.58
CA ASN A 164 16.23 7.98 -8.92
C ASN A 164 16.15 9.50 -9.10
N PHE A 165 16.61 9.98 -10.26
CA PHE A 165 16.57 11.41 -10.62
C PHE A 165 15.15 11.99 -10.64
N SER A 166 14.13 11.18 -10.92
CA SER A 166 12.73 11.64 -10.90
C SER A 166 12.33 12.26 -9.55
N VAL A 167 12.95 11.83 -8.46
CA VAL A 167 12.71 12.38 -7.12
C VAL A 167 13.12 13.86 -7.04
N CYS A 168 14.14 14.29 -7.79
CA CYS A 168 14.55 15.70 -7.85
C CYS A 168 13.55 16.58 -8.59
N LEU A 169 12.79 16.01 -9.52
CA LEU A 169 11.75 16.74 -10.27
C LEU A 169 10.44 16.83 -9.49
N ILE A 170 10.12 15.81 -8.70
CA ILE A 170 8.82 15.69 -8.04
C ILE A 170 8.90 16.19 -6.59
N GLN A 171 9.98 15.88 -5.87
CA GLN A 171 10.13 16.14 -4.43
C GLN A 171 11.58 16.52 -4.04
N PRO A 172 12.17 17.59 -4.62
CA PRO A 172 13.58 17.95 -4.42
C PRO A 172 13.95 18.18 -2.95
N ALA A 173 13.00 18.64 -2.14
CA ALA A 173 13.21 18.91 -0.71
C ALA A 173 13.46 17.64 0.13
N GLN A 174 13.13 16.44 -0.36
CA GLN A 174 13.36 15.19 0.38
C GLN A 174 14.78 14.64 0.17
N CYS A 175 15.45 15.08 -0.90
CA CYS A 175 16.74 14.59 -1.37
C CYS A 175 17.67 15.75 -1.71
N CYS A 176 17.77 16.75 -0.83
CA CYS A 176 18.46 18.00 -1.11
C CYS A 176 19.94 17.81 -1.48
N HIS A 177 20.67 16.98 -0.73
CA HIS A 177 22.08 16.72 -0.99
C HIS A 177 22.25 15.96 -2.31
N TYR A 178 21.50 14.86 -2.47
CA TYR A 178 21.48 14.07 -3.71
C TYR A 178 21.15 14.91 -4.95
N CYS A 179 20.08 15.69 -4.90
CA CYS A 179 19.65 16.51 -6.02
C CYS A 179 20.62 17.66 -6.32
N SER A 180 21.24 18.25 -5.31
CA SER A 180 22.23 19.31 -5.51
C SER A 180 23.43 18.83 -6.35
N LEU A 181 23.93 17.62 -6.10
CA LEU A 181 25.06 17.01 -6.83
C LEU A 181 24.72 16.77 -8.32
N TYR A 182 23.48 16.38 -8.59
CA TYR A 182 22.99 16.18 -9.96
C TYR A 182 22.80 17.50 -10.70
N TYR A 183 22.24 18.53 -10.07
CA TYR A 183 22.06 19.83 -10.73
C TYR A 183 23.39 20.53 -11.02
N THR A 184 24.40 20.39 -10.15
CA THR A 184 25.74 20.96 -10.41
C THR A 184 26.49 20.26 -11.55
N SER A 185 26.14 19.03 -11.89
CA SER A 185 26.84 18.27 -12.95
C SER A 185 26.40 18.66 -14.37
N THR A 186 25.27 19.33 -14.54
CA THR A 186 24.66 19.61 -15.86
C THR A 186 24.67 21.09 -16.26
N THR A 187 25.29 21.98 -15.48
CA THR A 187 25.28 23.43 -15.79
C THR A 187 26.68 24.03 -15.66
N THR A 188 27.47 23.90 -16.73
CA THR A 188 28.54 24.87 -17.01
C THR A 188 28.05 25.80 -18.11
N SER A 189 28.04 27.11 -17.84
CA SER A 189 27.47 28.22 -18.65
C SER A 189 25.93 28.31 -18.55
N THR A 190 25.29 29.34 -18.01
CA THR A 190 25.58 30.78 -18.04
C THR A 190 24.94 31.48 -16.84
N THR A 191 25.60 32.54 -16.40
CA THR A 191 25.27 33.41 -15.27
C THR A 191 24.08 34.33 -15.58
N THR A 192 23.21 34.47 -14.58
CA THR A 192 22.45 35.68 -14.23
C THR A 192 21.37 36.19 -15.20
N THR A 193 20.20 36.39 -14.60
CA THR A 193 19.01 37.13 -15.07
C THR A 193 17.97 36.32 -15.83
N ARG A 194 16.91 35.96 -15.09
CA ARG A 194 15.50 35.76 -15.51
C ARG A 194 15.28 35.30 -16.96
N PRO A 195 14.94 34.02 -17.19
CA PRO A 195 14.35 33.63 -18.46
C PRO A 195 12.86 34.00 -18.48
N LEU A 196 12.55 35.04 -19.25
CA LEU A 196 11.31 35.10 -20.02
C LEU A 196 11.24 33.84 -20.90
N ILE A 197 10.04 33.29 -21.01
CA ILE A 197 9.67 32.24 -21.97
C ILE A 197 10.23 32.59 -23.35
N PRO A 198 11.12 31.79 -23.95
CA PRO A 198 11.36 31.86 -25.38
C PRO A 198 10.19 31.15 -26.06
N SER A 199 9.39 31.93 -26.78
CA SER A 199 8.58 31.40 -27.88
C SER A 199 9.56 30.80 -28.90
N THR A 200 9.77 29.49 -28.83
CA THR A 200 10.45 28.75 -29.88
C THR A 200 9.42 28.24 -30.88
N SER A 201 9.68 28.54 -32.14
CA SER A 201 9.02 28.01 -33.34
C SER A 201 8.67 26.52 -33.22
N PRO A 202 7.60 26.05 -33.90
CA PRO A 202 7.12 24.68 -33.75
C PRO A 202 8.24 23.69 -34.11
N LYS A 203 8.69 22.90 -33.13
CA LYS A 203 9.53 21.71 -33.37
C LYS A 203 8.79 20.83 -34.36
N THR A 204 9.36 20.63 -35.55
CA THR A 204 8.74 19.84 -36.62
C THR A 204 9.11 18.35 -36.56
N LYS A 205 10.11 17.96 -35.73
CA LYS A 205 10.55 16.57 -35.54
C LYS A 205 11.05 16.33 -34.11
N CYS A 206 10.91 15.08 -33.64
CA CYS A 206 11.49 14.60 -32.39
C CYS A 206 12.96 14.21 -32.60
N GLU A 207 13.83 14.53 -31.64
CA GLU A 207 15.19 14.00 -31.59
C GLU A 207 15.33 12.87 -30.56
N PRO A 208 16.24 11.89 -30.77
CA PRO A 208 16.48 10.84 -29.79
C PRO A 208 16.89 11.42 -28.43
N GLY A 209 16.09 11.16 -27.40
CA GLY A 209 16.27 11.72 -26.05
C GLY A 209 15.30 12.85 -25.70
N ASP A 210 14.47 13.33 -26.64
CA ASP A 210 13.38 14.25 -26.35
C ASP A 210 12.33 13.58 -25.44
N LEU A 211 11.89 14.30 -24.41
CA LEU A 211 10.89 13.84 -23.44
C LEU A 211 9.47 13.82 -24.03
N ASP A 212 8.65 12.90 -23.55
CA ASP A 212 7.22 12.85 -23.89
C ASP A 212 6.48 14.01 -23.24
N LEU A 213 5.82 14.84 -24.04
CA LEU A 213 5.03 15.96 -23.55
C LEU A 213 3.72 15.50 -22.90
N ARG A 214 3.21 14.31 -23.28
CA ARG A 214 2.02 13.69 -22.69
C ARG A 214 2.16 12.16 -22.54
N PRO A 215 2.98 11.70 -21.58
CA PRO A 215 3.29 10.28 -21.39
C PRO A 215 2.05 9.39 -21.23
N GLU A 216 1.02 9.90 -20.55
CA GLU A 216 -0.26 9.24 -20.29
C GLU A 216 -0.99 8.81 -21.58
N GLN A 217 -0.72 9.49 -22.69
CA GLN A 217 -1.35 9.24 -23.99
C GLN A 217 -0.49 8.36 -24.89
N CYS A 218 0.76 8.08 -24.50
CA CYS A 218 1.76 7.32 -25.26
C CYS A 218 1.68 5.81 -24.97
N LEU A 219 0.47 5.25 -24.92
CA LEU A 219 0.26 3.83 -24.58
C LEU A 219 0.03 2.95 -25.82
N SER A 220 -0.16 3.56 -26.99
CA SER A 220 -0.47 2.84 -28.23
C SER A 220 0.47 3.26 -29.37
N PRO A 221 0.96 2.30 -30.18
CA PRO A 221 1.80 2.59 -31.36
C PRO A 221 1.16 3.51 -32.39
N SER A 222 -0.17 3.59 -32.44
CA SER A 222 -0.89 4.47 -33.37
C SER A 222 -0.60 5.96 -33.12
N VAL A 223 -0.23 6.32 -31.89
CA VAL A 223 0.13 7.70 -31.52
C VAL A 223 1.40 8.16 -32.20
N CYS A 224 2.32 7.24 -32.52
CA CYS A 224 3.55 7.55 -33.25
C CYS A 224 3.31 7.90 -34.73
N LYS A 225 2.14 7.56 -35.27
CA LYS A 225 1.74 7.92 -36.63
C LYS A 225 0.92 9.21 -36.67
N THR A 226 0.14 9.48 -35.62
CA THR A 226 -0.81 10.60 -35.60
C THR A 226 -0.29 11.82 -34.85
N GLN A 227 0.48 11.63 -33.77
CA GLN A 227 0.96 12.71 -32.89
C GLN A 227 2.37 12.41 -32.32
N PRO A 228 3.38 12.17 -33.17
CA PRO A 228 4.71 11.75 -32.73
C PRO A 228 5.38 12.76 -31.79
N LEU A 229 5.12 14.06 -31.97
CA LEU A 229 5.70 15.14 -31.16
C LEU A 229 5.21 15.17 -29.70
N GLN A 230 4.09 14.50 -29.39
CA GLN A 230 3.59 14.40 -28.02
C GLN A 230 4.25 13.24 -27.25
N CYS A 231 4.88 12.31 -27.97
CA CYS A 231 5.37 11.02 -27.49
C CYS A 231 6.75 10.68 -28.07
N CYS A 232 7.66 11.66 -28.08
CA CYS A 232 8.96 11.55 -28.75
C CYS A 232 9.83 10.38 -28.25
N ASN A 233 9.88 10.14 -26.94
CA ASN A 233 10.67 9.06 -26.34
C ASN A 233 10.05 7.71 -26.68
N TYR A 234 8.75 7.55 -26.40
CA TYR A 234 7.99 6.34 -26.72
C TYR A 234 8.11 5.95 -28.19
N CYS A 235 7.94 6.91 -29.10
CA CYS A 235 7.99 6.66 -30.54
C CYS A 235 9.40 6.40 -31.05
N SER A 236 10.43 7.04 -30.49
CA SER A 236 11.82 6.74 -30.81
C SER A 236 12.18 5.29 -30.46
N PHE A 237 11.69 4.79 -29.32
CA PHE A 237 11.88 3.42 -28.91
C PHE A 237 11.12 2.44 -29.82
N TYR A 238 9.86 2.75 -30.14
CA TYR A 238 9.02 1.92 -31.01
C TYR A 238 9.61 1.75 -32.42
N PHE A 239 10.10 2.83 -33.05
CA PHE A 239 10.73 2.74 -34.38
C PHE A 239 12.09 2.03 -34.37
N LYS A 240 12.83 2.08 -33.25
CA LYS A 240 14.04 1.25 -33.06
C LYS A 240 13.71 -0.24 -33.03
N THR A 241 12.57 -0.63 -32.45
CA THR A 241 12.17 -2.04 -32.43
C THR A 241 11.66 -2.55 -33.78
N GLU A 242 11.01 -1.71 -34.60
CA GLU A 242 10.59 -2.11 -35.97
C GLU A 242 11.76 -2.18 -36.98
N SER A 243 12.81 -1.37 -36.78
CA SER A 243 13.99 -1.35 -37.67
C SER A 243 14.96 -2.52 -37.45
N ILE A 244 14.75 -3.35 -36.42
CA ILE A 244 15.43 -4.64 -36.27
C ILE A 244 14.65 -5.68 -37.08
N THR A 245 14.71 -5.57 -38.40
CA THR A 245 14.36 -6.67 -39.30
C THR A 245 15.58 -7.60 -39.41
N THR A 246 15.42 -8.79 -38.83
CA THR A 246 16.11 -10.06 -39.13
C THR A 246 17.64 -10.07 -39.22
N PRO A 247 18.35 -10.44 -38.13
CA PRO A 247 19.59 -11.17 -38.21
C PRO A 247 19.28 -12.67 -38.26
N THR A 248 19.54 -13.28 -39.42
CA THR A 248 19.68 -14.72 -39.59
C THR A 248 20.88 -15.20 -38.77
N ILE A 249 20.64 -15.71 -37.56
CA ILE A 249 21.62 -16.46 -36.77
C ILE A 249 20.93 -17.76 -36.33
N PRO A 250 21.58 -18.93 -36.52
CA PRO A 250 20.94 -20.23 -36.40
C PRO A 250 20.45 -20.47 -34.97
N PHE A 251 19.14 -20.69 -34.85
CA PHE A 251 18.53 -21.28 -33.67
C PHE A 251 19.13 -22.68 -33.47
N THR A 252 19.98 -22.82 -32.45
CA THR A 252 20.09 -24.10 -31.77
C THR A 252 18.75 -24.34 -31.11
N THR A 253 18.09 -25.41 -31.54
CA THR A 253 16.81 -25.87 -31.00
C THR A 253 16.97 -26.10 -29.50
N PRO A 254 16.30 -25.34 -28.61
CA PRO A 254 16.22 -25.72 -27.21
C PRO A 254 15.37 -26.98 -27.18
N THR A 255 16.02 -28.07 -26.83
CA THR A 255 15.39 -29.37 -26.67
C THR A 255 14.40 -29.27 -25.51
N SER A 256 13.11 -29.35 -25.82
CA SER A 256 11.97 -29.49 -24.88
C SER A 256 11.71 -28.30 -23.94
N PRO A 257 10.46 -27.82 -23.81
CA PRO A 257 10.11 -26.92 -22.71
C PRO A 257 10.33 -27.67 -21.39
N LYS A 258 11.15 -27.10 -20.51
CA LYS A 258 11.36 -27.62 -19.16
C LYS A 258 10.00 -27.59 -18.46
N GLU A 259 9.46 -28.75 -18.12
CA GLU A 259 8.22 -28.84 -17.35
C GLU A 259 8.43 -28.19 -15.98
N CYS A 260 7.42 -27.46 -15.50
CA CYS A 260 7.44 -26.81 -14.20
C CYS A 260 7.53 -27.88 -13.10
N GLU A 261 8.46 -27.72 -12.17
CA GLU A 261 8.54 -28.59 -11.00
C GLU A 261 7.62 -28.05 -9.88
N PRO A 262 7.04 -28.93 -9.03
CA PRO A 262 6.27 -28.51 -7.88
C PRO A 262 7.10 -27.62 -6.94
N GLY A 263 6.75 -26.33 -6.88
CA GLY A 263 7.45 -25.32 -6.08
C GLY A 263 8.10 -24.19 -6.88
N ASP A 264 8.11 -24.27 -8.21
CA ASP A 264 8.63 -23.21 -9.07
C ASP A 264 7.77 -21.93 -9.01
N LEU A 265 8.44 -20.77 -8.91
CA LEU A 265 7.80 -19.44 -8.84
C LEU A 265 7.30 -18.97 -10.22
N ASP A 266 6.27 -18.13 -10.21
CA ASP A 266 5.75 -17.50 -11.43
C ASP A 266 6.73 -16.43 -11.95
N LEU A 267 7.22 -16.61 -13.18
CA LEU A 267 8.16 -15.67 -13.81
C LEU A 267 7.48 -14.36 -14.25
N ARG A 268 6.18 -14.41 -14.55
CA ARG A 268 5.36 -13.23 -14.91
C ARG A 268 3.98 -13.28 -14.26
N PRO A 269 3.88 -13.06 -12.94
CA PRO A 269 2.63 -13.16 -12.18
C PRO A 269 1.48 -12.34 -12.74
N GLU A 270 1.78 -11.19 -13.37
CA GLU A 270 0.80 -10.28 -13.97
C GLU A 270 0.04 -10.88 -15.16
N LEU A 271 0.57 -11.95 -15.78
CA LEU A 271 -0.09 -12.67 -16.88
C LEU A 271 -0.88 -13.90 -16.39
N CYS A 272 -0.70 -14.31 -15.14
CA CYS A 272 -1.26 -15.53 -14.56
C CYS A 272 -2.67 -15.30 -13.98
N THR A 273 -3.59 -14.81 -14.82
CA THR A 273 -4.96 -14.45 -14.40
C THR A 273 -6.05 -15.35 -15.00
N ASN A 274 -5.69 -16.22 -15.94
CA ASN A 274 -6.62 -17.11 -16.63
C ASN A 274 -6.03 -18.51 -16.79
N THR A 275 -6.84 -19.54 -16.55
CA THR A 275 -6.47 -20.96 -16.68
C THR A 275 -6.02 -21.35 -18.09
N SER A 276 -6.39 -20.59 -19.14
CA SER A 276 -5.91 -20.80 -20.52
C SER A 276 -4.40 -20.56 -20.68
N VAL A 277 -3.80 -19.76 -19.80
CA VAL A 277 -2.34 -19.56 -19.75
C VAL A 277 -1.62 -20.84 -19.39
N CYS A 278 -2.25 -21.73 -18.61
CA CYS A 278 -1.69 -23.02 -18.23
C CYS A 278 -1.65 -24.05 -19.36
N GLN A 279 -2.34 -23.79 -20.47
CA GLN A 279 -2.32 -24.63 -21.66
C GLN A 279 -1.32 -24.13 -22.72
N THR A 280 -1.08 -22.81 -22.74
CA THR A 280 -0.31 -22.16 -23.81
C THR A 280 1.05 -21.67 -23.36
N LYS A 281 1.21 -21.32 -22.08
CA LYS A 281 2.41 -20.69 -21.51
C LYS A 281 2.63 -21.09 -20.04
N SER A 282 2.52 -22.38 -19.75
CA SER A 282 2.63 -22.92 -18.38
C SER A 282 3.95 -22.56 -17.69
N SER A 283 5.06 -22.50 -18.42
CA SER A 283 6.38 -22.16 -17.90
C SER A 283 6.53 -20.74 -17.36
N LEU A 284 5.60 -19.83 -17.67
CA LEU A 284 5.59 -18.47 -17.13
C LEU A 284 4.78 -18.35 -15.82
N CYS A 285 3.95 -19.35 -15.53
CA CYS A 285 2.93 -19.35 -14.47
C CYS A 285 2.91 -20.69 -13.72
N CYS A 286 4.09 -21.23 -13.38
CA CYS A 286 4.24 -22.57 -12.80
C CYS A 286 3.47 -22.76 -11.47
N HIS A 287 3.55 -21.80 -10.56
CA HIS A 287 2.87 -21.87 -9.26
C HIS A 287 1.36 -21.76 -9.42
N TYR A 288 0.90 -20.77 -10.19
CA TYR A 288 -0.51 -20.56 -10.50
C TYR A 288 -1.15 -21.82 -11.14
N CYS A 289 -0.49 -22.41 -12.13
CA CYS A 289 -1.01 -23.58 -12.83
C CYS A 289 -1.01 -24.83 -11.96
N SER A 290 0.00 -25.02 -11.10
CA SER A 290 0.07 -26.15 -10.16
C SER A 290 -1.11 -26.16 -9.18
N LEU A 291 -1.52 -24.99 -8.67
CA LEU A 291 -2.68 -24.87 -7.78
C LEU A 291 -3.99 -25.20 -8.49
N HIS A 292 -4.16 -24.73 -9.73
CA HIS A 292 -5.40 -24.95 -10.47
C HIS A 292 -5.57 -26.38 -11.00
N TYR A 293 -4.49 -27.06 -11.42
CA TYR A 293 -4.57 -28.46 -11.86
C TYR A 293 -4.88 -29.43 -10.71
N LYS A 294 -4.45 -29.15 -9.48
CA LYS A 294 -4.82 -29.96 -8.31
C LYS A 294 -6.33 -29.93 -8.02
N SER A 295 -7.03 -28.83 -8.34
CA SER A 295 -8.47 -28.74 -8.13
C SER A 295 -9.30 -29.63 -9.07
N ALA A 296 -8.80 -29.90 -10.29
CA ALA A 296 -9.54 -30.64 -11.31
C ALA A 296 -9.49 -32.17 -11.12
N ASN A 297 -8.45 -32.71 -10.47
CA ASN A 297 -8.23 -34.15 -10.35
C ASN A 297 -8.83 -34.80 -9.07
N THR A 298 -9.51 -34.04 -8.20
CA THR A 298 -10.03 -34.56 -6.92
C THR A 298 -11.48 -35.06 -6.97
N SER A 299 -12.10 -35.12 -8.16
CA SER A 299 -13.51 -35.50 -8.31
C SER A 299 -13.70 -36.76 -9.17
N THR A 300 -13.15 -37.92 -8.77
CA THR A 300 -13.73 -39.25 -9.05
C THR A 300 -13.06 -40.30 -8.17
N THR A 301 -13.63 -40.60 -7.01
CA THR A 301 -13.40 -41.90 -6.34
C THR A 301 -14.76 -42.39 -5.87
N GLN A 302 -15.40 -43.24 -6.69
CA GLN A 302 -16.61 -43.96 -6.29
C GLN A 302 -16.24 -44.94 -5.17
N LEU A 303 -16.85 -44.77 -4.00
CA LEU A 303 -16.91 -45.80 -2.98
C LEU A 303 -17.86 -46.90 -3.45
N THR A 304 -17.34 -48.09 -3.75
CA THR A 304 -18.11 -49.34 -3.77
C THR A 304 -18.11 -49.96 -2.37
N SER A 305 -19.29 -50.01 -1.76
CA SER A 305 -19.57 -50.68 -0.48
C SER A 305 -19.75 -52.19 -0.69
N PRO A 306 -19.15 -53.07 0.14
CA PRO A 306 -19.49 -54.49 0.16
C PRO A 306 -20.41 -54.80 1.35
N ASN A 307 -21.58 -55.42 1.11
CA ASN A 307 -22.21 -56.39 2.01
C ASN A 307 -23.54 -56.92 1.46
N GLY A 308 -23.81 -58.22 1.60
CA GLY A 308 -25.16 -58.74 1.33
C GLY A 308 -25.33 -60.26 1.20
N ARG A 309 -24.96 -61.00 2.24
CA ARG A 309 -25.22 -62.43 2.46
C ARG A 309 -26.74 -62.71 2.48
N LYS A 310 -27.23 -63.70 1.71
CA LYS A 310 -28.59 -64.27 1.86
C LYS A 310 -28.51 -65.61 2.61
N ILE A 311 -29.28 -65.69 3.69
CA ILE A 311 -29.70 -66.90 4.41
C ILE A 311 -31.22 -66.98 4.24
N LEU A 312 -31.75 -68.21 4.21
CA LEU A 312 -33.09 -68.72 3.88
C LEU A 312 -33.29 -69.06 2.40
#